data_AF-A0A6L6UBF5-F1
#
_entry.id   AF-A0A6L6UBF5-F1
#
_cell.length_a   1.000
_cell.length_b   1.000
_cell.length_c   1.000
_cell.angle_alpha   90.00
_cell.angle_beta   90.00
_cell.angle_gamma   90.00
#
_symmetry.space_group_name_H-M   'P 1'
#
loop_
_entity.id
_entity.type
_entity.pdbx_description
1 polymer ?
#
loop_
_entity_poly.entity_id
_entity_poly.type
_entity_poly.pdbx_seq_one_letter_code
_entity_poly.pdbx_strand_id
1 'polypeptide(L)'
;MTLPSNFEDLIIEAKGLKLYQKLILQLNKDLLYANIDLEFNEETLPTSLKLVLQETVFNLVNYKFSDYLNLLYIVDVSELKIKGLDGSDPLKLSEEVTFLILQREWQKVWFKAKYS
;
A
#
# COMPACT_ATOMS: atom_id res chain seq x y z
N MET A 1 -12.99 -11.08 -6.10
CA MET A 1 -13.30 -10.30 -4.87
C MET A 1 -13.90 -8.98 -5.27
N THR A 2 -14.72 -8.40 -4.41
CA THR A 2 -15.04 -6.97 -4.45
C THR A 2 -13.85 -6.23 -3.83
N LEU A 3 -13.29 -5.23 -4.51
CA LEU A 3 -12.19 -4.44 -3.95
C LEU A 3 -12.74 -3.53 -2.83
N PRO A 4 -12.06 -3.44 -1.68
CA PRO A 4 -12.45 -2.50 -0.63
C PRO A 4 -12.33 -1.07 -1.16
N SER A 5 -13.29 -0.21 -0.79
CA SER A 5 -13.38 1.17 -1.30
C SER A 5 -12.61 2.17 -0.45
N ASN A 6 -12.28 1.82 0.79
CA ASN A 6 -11.49 2.63 1.71
C ASN A 6 -10.62 1.75 2.61
N PHE A 7 -9.76 2.40 3.40
CA PHE A 7 -8.83 1.72 4.30
C PHE A 7 -9.52 0.90 5.40
N GLU A 8 -10.62 1.40 5.97
CA GLU A 8 -11.33 0.72 7.05
C GLU A 8 -11.91 -0.61 6.58
N ASP A 9 -12.59 -0.62 5.43
CA ASP A 9 -13.15 -1.81 4.80
C ASP A 9 -12.06 -2.87 4.53
N LEU A 10 -10.91 -2.43 4.02
CA LEU A 10 -9.77 -3.30 3.75
C LEU A 10 -9.28 -3.97 5.03
N ILE A 11 -9.10 -3.21 6.11
CA ILE A 11 -8.61 -3.73 7.38
C ILE A 11 -9.63 -4.66 8.05
N ILE A 12 -10.92 -4.31 7.99
CA ILE A 12 -12.00 -5.17 8.49
C ILE A 12 -11.98 -6.52 7.77
N GLU A 13 -11.89 -6.52 6.44
CA GLU A 13 -11.83 -7.76 5.66
C GLU A 13 -10.56 -8.56 5.96
N ALA A 14 -9.39 -7.92 5.94
CA ALA A 14 -8.11 -8.57 6.18
C ALA A 14 -8.03 -9.20 7.59
N LYS A 15 -8.55 -8.52 8.61
CA LYS A 15 -8.61 -9.07 9.97
C LYS A 15 -9.66 -10.15 10.10
N GLY A 16 -10.84 -9.98 9.52
CA GLY A 16 -11.91 -10.98 9.51
C GLY A 16 -11.47 -12.31 8.90
N LEU A 17 -10.64 -12.25 7.85
CA LEU A 17 -10.04 -13.41 7.20
C LEU A 17 -8.75 -13.92 7.87
N LYS A 18 -8.27 -13.26 8.94
CA LYS A 18 -6.98 -13.55 9.60
C LYS A 18 -5.77 -13.47 8.64
N LEU A 19 -5.82 -12.55 7.69
CA LEU A 19 -4.79 -12.33 6.67
C LEU A 19 -3.99 -11.04 6.86
N TYR A 20 -4.27 -10.27 7.91
CA TYR A 20 -3.58 -8.99 8.16
C TYR A 20 -2.05 -9.13 8.27
N GLN A 21 -1.54 -10.15 8.97
CA GLN A 21 -0.09 -10.41 9.01
C GLN A 21 0.48 -10.69 7.61
N LYS A 22 -0.26 -11.44 6.77
CA LYS A 22 0.15 -11.72 5.39
C LYS A 22 0.15 -10.45 4.52
N LEU A 23 -0.77 -9.51 4.78
CA LEU A 23 -0.75 -8.18 4.15
C LEU A 23 0.54 -7.43 4.49
N ILE A 24 0.95 -7.42 5.76
CA ILE A 24 2.20 -6.78 6.18
C ILE A 24 3.41 -7.45 5.53
N LEU A 25 3.48 -8.78 5.56
CA LEU A 25 4.58 -9.54 4.95
C LEU A 25 4.71 -9.27 3.45
N GLN A 26 3.58 -9.23 2.76
CA GLN A 26 3.54 -8.97 1.32
C GLN A 26 3.96 -7.51 1.03
N LEU A 27 3.51 -6.53 1.83
CA LEU A 27 3.96 -5.14 1.72
C LEU A 27 5.47 -4.99 1.96
N ASN A 28 6.01 -5.58 3.03
CA ASN A 28 7.45 -5.53 3.33
C ASN A 28 8.29 -6.10 2.19
N LYS A 29 7.85 -7.21 1.60
CA LYS A 29 8.52 -7.82 0.45
C LYS A 29 8.61 -6.84 -0.72
N ASP A 30 7.50 -6.17 -1.04
CA ASP A 30 7.44 -5.27 -2.19
C ASP A 30 8.17 -3.94 -1.91
N LEU A 31 8.17 -3.45 -0.66
CA LEU A 31 9.03 -2.33 -0.23
C LEU A 31 10.51 -2.66 -0.39
N LEU A 32 10.95 -3.84 0.05
CA LEU A 32 12.32 -4.30 -0.11
C LEU A 32 12.72 -4.40 -1.58
N TYR A 33 11.85 -4.96 -2.44
CA TYR A 33 12.08 -5.05 -3.88
C TYR A 33 12.11 -3.69 -4.58
N ALA A 34 11.36 -2.73 -4.05
CA ALA A 34 11.40 -1.35 -4.50
C ALA A 34 12.60 -0.56 -3.96
N ASN A 35 13.49 -1.19 -3.17
CA ASN A 35 14.63 -0.57 -2.49
C ASN A 35 14.22 0.57 -1.54
N ILE A 36 13.08 0.42 -0.87
CA ILE A 36 12.60 1.34 0.16
C ILE A 36 13.07 0.82 1.53
N ASP A 37 13.82 1.65 2.25
CA ASP A 37 14.31 1.37 3.61
C ASP A 37 13.18 1.55 4.64
N LEU A 38 12.20 0.65 4.59
CA LEU A 38 11.06 0.60 5.49
C LEU A 38 10.62 -0.86 5.67
N GLU A 39 10.51 -1.28 6.92
CA GLU A 39 9.99 -2.60 7.27
C GLU A 39 9.03 -2.50 8.47
N PHE A 40 7.88 -3.13 8.34
CA PHE A 40 6.86 -3.19 9.38
C PHE A 40 6.94 -4.50 10.16
N ASN A 41 6.75 -4.43 11.48
CA ASN A 41 6.51 -5.64 12.28
C ASN A 41 5.13 -6.23 11.94
N GLU A 42 4.98 -7.55 11.93
CA GLU A 42 3.71 -8.24 11.65
C GLU A 42 2.57 -7.90 12.62
N GLU A 43 2.90 -7.36 13.79
CA GLU A 43 1.96 -6.90 14.82
C GLU A 43 1.67 -5.40 14.75
N THR A 44 2.20 -4.69 13.75
CA THR A 44 1.97 -3.25 13.57
C THR A 44 0.48 -2.95 13.55
N LEU A 45 0.06 -1.91 14.28
CA LEU A 45 -1.34 -1.50 14.28
C LEU A 45 -1.74 -0.93 12.92
N PRO A 46 -2.97 -1.17 12.42
CA PRO A 46 -3.42 -0.62 11.15
C PRO A 46 -3.26 0.90 11.02
N THR A 47 -3.54 1.65 12.07
CA THR A 47 -3.37 3.11 12.08
C THR A 47 -1.91 3.50 11.93
N SER A 48 -1.00 2.83 12.63
CA SER A 48 0.45 3.03 12.50
C SER A 48 0.94 2.66 11.11
N LEU A 49 0.45 1.55 10.55
CA LEU A 49 0.76 1.12 9.18
C LEU A 49 0.37 2.20 8.17
N LYS A 50 -0.88 2.71 8.23
CA LYS A 50 -1.34 3.77 7.32
C LYS A 50 -0.49 5.02 7.46
N LEU A 51 -0.26 5.48 8.69
CA LEU A 51 0.46 6.72 8.97
C LEU A 51 1.90 6.69 8.43
N VAL A 52 2.67 5.66 8.80
CA VAL A 52 4.09 5.55 8.42
C VAL A 52 4.25 5.31 6.92
N LEU A 53 3.37 4.50 6.32
CA LEU A 53 3.40 4.31 4.87
C LEU A 53 3.06 5.60 4.13
N GLN A 54 2.08 6.38 4.61
CA GLN A 54 1.73 7.68 4.03
C GLN A 54 2.87 8.68 4.14
N GLU A 55 3.52 8.79 5.29
CA GLU A 55 4.70 9.65 5.47
C GLU A 55 5.83 9.23 4.51
N THR A 56 6.03 7.93 4.35
CA THR A 56 7.02 7.39 3.41
C THR A 56 6.67 7.78 1.98
N VAL A 57 5.44 7.54 1.53
CA VAL A 57 4.97 7.90 0.17
C VAL A 57 5.09 9.41 -0.04
N PHE A 58 4.71 10.23 0.93
CA PHE A 58 4.87 11.68 0.88
C PHE A 58 6.34 12.07 0.65
N ASN A 59 7.26 11.47 1.41
CA ASN A 59 8.69 11.72 1.26
C ASN A 59 9.21 11.27 -0.11
N LEU A 60 8.76 10.11 -0.61
CA LEU A 60 9.16 9.61 -1.93
C LEU A 60 8.67 10.55 -3.05
N VAL A 61 7.41 11.00 -2.99
CA VAL A 61 6.84 11.94 -3.98
C VAL A 61 7.63 13.25 -4.02
N ASN A 62 7.98 13.81 -2.86
CA ASN A 62 8.61 15.14 -2.78
C ASN A 62 10.13 15.12 -3.02
N TYR A 63 10.82 14.06 -2.58
CA TYR A 63 12.28 14.05 -2.51
C TYR A 63 12.95 12.91 -3.28
N LYS A 64 12.23 11.83 -3.60
CA LYS A 64 12.78 10.63 -4.24
C LYS A 64 11.83 10.08 -5.31
N PHE A 65 11.50 10.92 -6.30
CA PHE A 65 10.46 10.60 -7.28
C PHE A 65 10.76 9.33 -8.11
N SER A 66 12.04 9.04 -8.39
CA SER A 66 12.43 7.78 -9.06
C SER A 66 12.10 6.55 -8.22
N ASP A 67 12.34 6.60 -6.91
CA ASP A 67 12.02 5.51 -5.97
C ASP A 67 10.50 5.36 -5.81
N TYR A 68 9.76 6.47 -5.82
CA TYR A 68 8.29 6.47 -5.87
C TYR A 68 7.76 5.70 -7.09
N LEU A 69 8.25 6.02 -8.30
CA LEU A 69 7.84 5.32 -9.51
C LEU A 69 8.20 3.83 -9.47
N ASN A 70 9.38 3.50 -8.94
CA ASN A 70 9.81 2.12 -8.76
C ASN A 70 8.88 1.36 -7.80
N LEU A 71 8.49 1.98 -6.67
CA LEU A 71 7.54 1.39 -5.73
C LEU A 71 6.20 1.09 -6.39
N LEU A 72 5.63 2.05 -7.12
CA LEU A 72 4.37 1.84 -7.84
C LEU A 72 4.44 0.70 -8.85
N TYR A 73 5.58 0.58 -9.55
CA TYR A 73 5.80 -0.49 -10.51
C TYR A 73 5.89 -1.87 -9.84
N ILE A 74 6.69 -2.02 -8.77
CA ILE A 74 6.84 -3.27 -8.03
C ILE A 74 5.51 -3.72 -7.39
N VAL A 75 4.76 -2.78 -6.82
CA VAL A 75 3.44 -3.02 -6.22
C VAL A 75 2.39 -3.36 -7.29
N ASP A 76 2.64 -3.06 -8.56
CA ASP A 76 1.66 -3.12 -9.65
C ASP A 76 0.48 -2.16 -9.41
N VAL A 77 0.74 -0.90 -9.05
CA VAL A 77 -0.33 0.11 -9.00
C VAL A 77 -0.66 0.60 -10.41
N SER A 78 -1.94 0.68 -10.75
CA SER A 78 -2.37 1.13 -12.08
C SER A 78 -1.96 2.58 -12.33
N GLU A 79 -1.14 2.80 -13.35
CA GLU A 79 -0.73 4.14 -13.80
C GLU A 79 -1.93 5.02 -14.17
N LEU A 80 -2.99 4.44 -14.75
CA LEU A 80 -4.22 5.16 -15.05
C LEU A 80 -4.90 5.71 -13.80
N LYS A 81 -4.90 4.95 -12.69
CA LYS A 81 -5.44 5.42 -11.42
C LYS A 81 -4.58 6.57 -10.87
N ILE A 82 -3.26 6.43 -10.91
CA ILE A 82 -2.32 7.46 -10.45
C ILE A 82 -2.47 8.77 -11.24
N LYS A 83 -2.56 8.69 -12.57
CA LYS A 83 -2.77 9.87 -13.43
C LYS A 83 -4.13 10.55 -13.23
N GLY A 84 -5.10 9.85 -12.67
CA GLY A 84 -6.42 10.40 -12.34
C GLY A 84 -6.47 11.14 -11.00
N LEU A 85 -5.41 11.09 -10.19
CA LEU A 85 -5.34 11.78 -8.90
C LEU A 85 -4.96 13.25 -9.08
N ASP A 86 -5.41 14.09 -8.15
CA ASP A 86 -5.03 15.49 -8.09
C ASP A 86 -3.62 15.63 -7.48
N GLY A 87 -2.65 15.98 -8.32
CA GLY A 87 -1.25 16.18 -7.90
C GLY A 87 -0.94 17.55 -7.31
N SER A 88 -1.93 18.46 -7.17
CA SER A 88 -1.71 19.82 -6.67
C SER A 88 -1.45 19.88 -5.14
N ASP A 89 -1.94 18.89 -4.40
CA ASP A 89 -1.71 18.74 -2.95
C ASP A 89 -0.92 17.44 -2.68
N PRO A 90 0.39 17.53 -2.42
CA PRO A 90 1.22 16.36 -2.14
C PRO A 90 0.78 15.54 -0.92
N LEU A 91 0.17 16.18 0.09
CA LEU A 91 -0.32 15.49 1.28
C LEU A 91 -1.52 14.62 0.91
N LYS A 92 -2.51 15.20 0.21
CA LYS A 92 -3.67 14.46 -0.26
C LYS A 92 -3.28 13.35 -1.24
N LEU A 93 -2.38 13.65 -2.18
CA LEU A 93 -1.85 12.66 -3.12
C LEU A 93 -1.21 11.48 -2.37
N SER A 94 -0.39 11.76 -1.35
CA SER A 94 0.24 10.69 -0.56
C SER A 94 -0.77 9.80 0.16
N GLU A 95 -1.90 10.35 0.64
CA GLU A 95 -2.96 9.57 1.25
C GLU A 95 -3.66 8.65 0.23
N GLU A 96 -4.05 9.21 -0.91
CA GLU A 96 -4.75 8.46 -1.97
C GLU A 96 -3.87 7.33 -2.52
N VAL A 97 -2.58 7.62 -2.76
CA VAL A 97 -1.63 6.62 -3.25
C VAL A 97 -1.33 5.54 -2.21
N THR A 98 -1.23 5.91 -0.93
CA THR A 98 -1.07 4.95 0.17
C THR A 98 -2.21 3.94 0.19
N PHE A 99 -3.45 4.41 0.02
CA PHE A 99 -4.59 3.51 -0.08
C PHE A 99 -4.50 2.60 -1.32
N LEU A 100 -4.12 3.13 -2.49
CA LEU A 100 -3.97 2.32 -3.70
C LEU A 100 -2.91 1.23 -3.55
N ILE A 101 -1.78 1.52 -2.89
CA ILE A 101 -0.73 0.54 -2.58
C ILE A 101 -1.31 -0.57 -1.70
N LEU A 102 -1.92 -0.20 -0.56
CA LEU A 102 -2.51 -1.18 0.36
C LEU A 102 -3.61 -2.02 -0.30
N GLN A 103 -4.45 -1.41 -1.13
CA GLN A 103 -5.50 -2.10 -1.89
C GLN A 103 -4.90 -3.16 -2.83
N ARG A 104 -3.77 -2.85 -3.50
CA ARG A 104 -3.07 -3.81 -4.36
C ARG A 104 -2.40 -4.93 -3.58
N GLU A 105 -1.74 -4.62 -2.47
CA GLU A 105 -1.16 -5.67 -1.61
C GLU A 105 -2.22 -6.60 -1.03
N TRP A 106 -3.37 -6.03 -0.63
CA TRP A 106 -4.51 -6.82 -0.20
C TRP A 106 -5.02 -7.74 -1.29
N GLN A 107 -5.17 -7.23 -2.51
CA GLN A 107 -5.58 -8.03 -3.65
C GLN A 107 -4.68 -9.24 -3.87
N LYS A 108 -3.35 -9.06 -3.85
CA LYS A 108 -2.39 -10.16 -3.98
C LYS A 108 -2.56 -11.21 -2.88
N VAL A 109 -2.65 -10.77 -1.62
CA VAL A 109 -2.81 -11.66 -0.47
C VAL A 109 -4.12 -12.43 -0.52
N TRP A 110 -5.23 -11.76 -0.86
CA TRP A 110 -6.54 -12.38 -0.97
C TRP A 110 -6.57 -13.46 -2.05
N PHE A 111 -6.06 -13.15 -3.26
CA PHE A 111 -6.00 -14.13 -4.35
C PHE A 111 -5.11 -15.31 -3.98
N LYS A 112 -3.96 -15.06 -3.37
CA LYS A 112 -3.08 -16.13 -2.88
C LYS A 112 -3.80 -17.01 -1.85
N ALA A 113 -4.48 -16.42 -0.86
CA ALA A 113 -5.18 -17.19 0.16
C ALA A 113 -6.38 -18.00 -0.38
N LYS A 114 -7.02 -17.53 -1.45
CA LYS A 114 -8.19 -18.21 -2.03
C LYS A 114 -7.84 -19.34 -3.00
N TYR A 115 -6.73 -19.22 -3.72
CA TYR A 115 -6.38 -20.13 -4.82
C TYR A 115 -5.05 -20.89 -4.61
N SER A 116 -4.43 -20.78 -3.42
CA SER A 116 -3.30 -21.62 -3.02
C SER A 116 -3.74 -22.84 -2.21
#